data_AF-A0A6L8N7F4-F1
#
_entry.id   AF-A0A6L8N7F4-F1
#
_cell.length_a   1.000
_cell.length_b   1.000
_cell.length_c   1.000
_cell.angle_alpha   90.00
_cell.angle_beta   90.00
_cell.angle_gamma   90.00
#
_symmetry.space_group_name_H-M   'P 1'
#
loop_
_entity.id
_entity.type
_entity.pdbx_description
1 polymer ?
#
loop_
_entity_poly.entity_id
_entity_poly.type
_entity_poly.pdbx_seq_one_letter_code
_entity_poly.pdbx_strand_id
1 'polypeptide(L)'
;MPPTESPSAAPASTTPAVPAPTTPLVFTGDARPYGGGDPYADYRTADFPFSHLVDLADRRLGAAVIAANDEFFAERENLLTPAPAVFDPEHFGHKGKVMDGWETRRRRGASARTPHPADDDHDWALVRLGAPGIVRGIVVDTAHFRGNYPRSVSVQATSVPGSPSPDDLLADDVEWTTLVPRTSVGGHAANGFTVAAGQRFTHLRLNQHPDGGIARLRVHGDVVPDPAWLAALGTFDLAALENGGRVEDASDRFYSPATNTIMPGRSRKMDDGWETRRRRDHGNDWIRYRLVEQAEIRAMEIDTACLKGNSAGWAAVSVRDTAPHTGPARTTGENSGEKTGSGSDGDTAAGTHGGEWTEILPRTRLQPDTNHRFLLDAPVTAREVRIDIYPDGGISRLRLFGSLTPEAGARLAARHREPRS
;
A
#
# COMPACT_ATOMS: atom_id res chain seq x y z
N MET A 1 -26.75 -37.18 55.67
CA MET A 1 -27.16 -37.74 54.36
C MET A 1 -28.67 -37.80 54.32
N PRO A 2 -29.35 -37.58 53.17
CA PRO A 2 -29.07 -36.61 52.12
C PRO A 2 -30.13 -35.47 52.15
N PRO A 3 -30.85 -35.09 51.07
CA PRO A 3 -30.99 -33.71 50.54
C PRO A 3 -32.33 -33.04 50.97
N THR A 4 -32.81 -31.87 50.53
CA THR A 4 -32.51 -30.90 49.44
C THR A 4 -32.44 -29.45 50.01
N GLU A 5 -32.50 -28.28 49.32
CA GLU A 5 -32.80 -27.91 47.91
C GLU A 5 -32.01 -26.67 47.43
N SER A 6 -32.58 -25.81 46.57
CA SER A 6 -32.01 -24.52 46.11
C SER A 6 -32.99 -23.35 46.31
N PRO A 7 -32.54 -22.10 46.10
CA PRO A 7 -33.16 -21.38 44.96
C PRO A 7 -32.18 -20.59 44.07
N SER A 8 -32.41 -20.75 42.78
CA SER A 8 -32.28 -19.79 41.66
C SER A 8 -31.46 -18.50 41.85
N ALA A 9 -30.45 -18.33 40.99
CA ALA A 9 -29.93 -17.02 40.56
C ALA A 9 -29.91 -16.99 39.02
N ALA A 10 -30.46 -15.91 38.42
CA ALA A 10 -30.56 -15.77 36.97
C ALA A 10 -29.19 -15.44 36.32
N PRO A 11 -28.92 -15.87 35.08
CA PRO A 11 -27.70 -15.49 34.37
C PRO A 11 -27.74 -14.01 33.99
N ALA A 12 -26.71 -13.27 34.38
CA ALA A 12 -26.53 -11.88 33.95
C ALA A 12 -26.25 -11.84 32.43
N SER A 13 -26.95 -10.95 31.72
CA SER A 13 -26.74 -10.72 30.29
C SER A 13 -25.44 -9.95 30.05
N THR A 14 -24.38 -10.66 29.64
CA THR A 14 -23.14 -10.02 29.20
C THR A 14 -23.32 -9.42 27.80
N THR A 15 -23.68 -8.14 27.74
CA THR A 15 -23.60 -7.37 26.49
C THR A 15 -22.14 -7.36 26.01
N PRO A 16 -21.83 -7.73 24.76
CA PRO A 16 -20.46 -7.66 24.26
C PRO A 16 -20.00 -6.19 24.27
N ALA A 17 -18.86 -5.94 24.91
CA ALA A 17 -18.29 -4.60 24.97
C ALA A 17 -17.90 -4.15 23.55
N VAL A 18 -18.47 -3.04 23.10
CA VAL A 18 -18.00 -2.35 21.89
C VAL A 18 -16.55 -1.92 22.17
N PRO A 19 -15.57 -2.30 21.33
CA PRO A 19 -14.19 -1.87 21.53
C PRO A 19 -14.14 -0.33 21.47
N ALA A 20 -13.54 0.28 22.48
CA ALA A 20 -13.38 1.73 22.52
C ALA A 20 -12.55 2.20 21.31
N PRO A 21 -12.86 3.35 20.69
CA PRO A 21 -12.08 3.87 19.59
C PRO A 21 -10.65 4.14 20.08
N THR A 22 -9.68 3.42 19.52
CA THR A 22 -8.26 3.69 19.75
C THR A 22 -7.92 5.06 19.18
N THR A 23 -7.61 6.01 20.07
CA THR A 23 -7.04 7.30 19.68
C THR A 23 -5.82 7.05 18.78
N PRO A 24 -5.74 7.66 17.58
CA PRO A 24 -4.58 7.46 16.71
C PRO A 24 -3.31 7.90 17.44
N LEU A 25 -2.26 7.08 17.35
CA LEU A 25 -0.97 7.35 17.98
C LEU A 25 -0.31 8.54 17.29
N VAL A 26 -0.35 9.70 17.96
CA VAL A 26 0.35 10.92 17.54
C VAL A 26 1.70 10.99 18.24
N PHE A 27 2.78 11.02 17.46
CA PHE A 27 4.12 11.28 17.97
C PHE A 27 4.40 12.79 17.97
N THR A 28 5.04 13.27 19.04
CA THR A 28 5.50 14.67 19.16
C THR A 28 6.85 14.71 19.85
N GLY A 29 7.56 15.82 19.67
CA GLY A 29 8.84 16.09 20.33
C GLY A 29 10.00 15.23 19.84
N ASP A 30 11.17 15.52 20.38
CA ASP A 30 12.44 14.97 19.91
C ASP A 30 12.60 13.49 20.31
N ALA A 31 13.32 12.74 19.48
CA ALA A 31 13.87 11.45 19.88
C ALA A 31 15.17 11.64 20.67
N ARG A 32 15.62 10.61 21.39
CA ARG A 32 16.92 10.68 22.07
C ARG A 32 18.05 10.80 21.04
N PRO A 33 19.17 11.47 21.37
CA PRO A 33 20.39 11.38 20.58
C PRO A 33 20.77 9.92 20.34
N TYR A 34 21.26 9.60 19.14
CA TYR A 34 21.64 8.23 18.79
C TYR A 34 22.77 7.73 19.71
N GLY A 35 22.52 6.63 20.41
CA GLY A 35 23.44 6.07 21.42
C GLY A 35 24.43 5.02 20.89
N GLY A 36 24.41 4.74 19.58
CA GLY A 36 25.10 3.58 19.00
C GLY A 36 24.24 2.30 18.99
N GLY A 37 24.66 1.30 18.21
CA GLY A 37 23.97 0.01 18.08
C GLY A 37 23.04 -0.06 16.88
N ASP A 38 21.81 -0.51 17.10
CA ASP A 38 20.76 -0.53 16.07
C ASP A 38 20.16 0.89 15.92
N PRO A 39 20.23 1.52 14.74
CA PRO A 39 19.73 2.88 14.52
C PRO A 39 18.20 3.00 14.60
N TYR A 40 17.46 1.89 14.61
CA TYR A 40 16.00 1.83 14.78
C TYR A 40 15.55 1.39 16.19
N ALA A 41 16.45 1.16 17.14
CA ALA A 41 16.12 0.60 18.46
C ALA A 41 15.11 1.42 19.29
N ASP A 42 15.04 2.74 19.08
CA ASP A 42 14.08 3.65 19.71
C ASP A 42 13.17 4.36 18.68
N TYR A 43 13.03 3.79 17.47
CA TYR A 43 12.14 4.30 16.43
C TYR A 43 10.67 4.17 16.84
N ARG A 44 9.92 5.26 16.67
CA ARG A 44 8.51 5.35 17.10
C ARG A 44 7.58 5.02 15.94
N THR A 45 6.82 3.94 16.04
CA THR A 45 5.88 3.51 14.99
C THR A 45 4.57 2.96 15.57
N ALA A 46 3.57 2.80 14.71
CA ALA A 46 2.24 2.31 15.06
C ALA A 46 1.64 1.51 13.89
N ASP A 47 0.68 0.62 14.19
CA ASP A 47 -0.10 -0.05 13.17
C ASP A 47 -1.16 0.89 12.60
N PHE A 48 -0.93 1.40 11.39
CA PHE A 48 -1.90 2.26 10.70
C PHE A 48 -2.96 1.45 9.97
N PRO A 49 -4.26 1.78 10.09
CA PRO A 49 -5.35 0.99 9.50
C PRO A 49 -5.30 0.95 7.97
N PHE A 50 -4.55 1.85 7.34
CA PHE A 50 -4.39 1.96 5.89
C PHE A 50 -3.07 1.38 5.35
N SER A 51 -2.14 0.91 6.20
CA SER A 51 -0.80 0.48 5.75
C SER A 51 -0.81 -0.72 4.79
N HIS A 52 -1.90 -1.50 4.80
CA HIS A 52 -2.15 -2.62 3.89
C HIS A 52 -2.52 -2.17 2.45
N LEU A 53 -2.82 -0.89 2.23
CA LEU A 53 -3.15 -0.33 0.92
C LEU A 53 -1.88 0.04 0.14
N VAL A 54 -2.04 0.11 -1.19
CA VAL A 54 -0.98 0.50 -2.13
C VAL A 54 -0.40 1.87 -1.78
N ASP A 55 0.93 1.97 -1.73
CA ASP A 55 1.62 3.27 -1.73
C ASP A 55 1.59 3.88 -3.14
N LEU A 56 0.68 4.83 -3.34
CA LEU A 56 0.49 5.58 -4.57
C LEU A 56 1.72 6.42 -4.96
N ALA A 57 2.61 6.69 -3.99
CA ALA A 57 3.86 7.42 -4.16
C ALA A 57 5.10 6.52 -4.29
N ASP A 58 4.94 5.19 -4.42
CA ASP A 58 6.06 4.26 -4.63
C ASP A 58 6.82 4.61 -5.93
N ARG A 59 8.12 4.88 -5.81
CA ARG A 59 9.01 5.21 -6.92
C ARG A 59 9.00 4.17 -8.05
N ARG A 60 8.73 2.90 -7.74
CA ARG A 60 8.62 1.78 -8.70
C ARG A 60 7.38 1.85 -9.59
N LEU A 61 6.36 2.62 -9.19
CA LEU A 61 5.19 2.98 -10.00
C LEU A 61 5.44 4.24 -10.84
N GLY A 62 6.67 4.75 -10.87
CA GLY A 62 7.02 5.97 -11.60
C GLY A 62 6.64 7.27 -10.88
N ALA A 63 6.33 7.23 -9.57
CA ALA A 63 6.17 8.41 -8.73
C ALA A 63 7.45 9.27 -8.75
N ALA A 64 7.33 10.58 -8.55
CA ALA A 64 8.48 11.48 -8.55
C ALA A 64 8.25 12.73 -7.70
N VAL A 65 9.30 13.21 -7.04
CA VAL A 65 9.34 14.60 -6.56
C VAL A 65 9.75 15.46 -7.75
N ILE A 66 8.87 16.37 -8.17
CA ILE A 66 9.05 17.16 -9.40
C ILE A 66 9.67 18.52 -9.11
N ALA A 67 9.33 19.13 -7.97
CA ALA A 67 9.91 20.38 -7.49
C ALA A 67 10.06 20.36 -5.96
N ALA A 68 11.04 21.10 -5.45
CA ALA A 68 11.15 21.48 -4.05
C ALA A 68 11.79 22.87 -4.00
N ASN A 69 11.49 23.69 -2.99
CA ASN A 69 12.09 25.03 -2.88
C ASN A 69 13.52 25.02 -2.29
N ASP A 70 13.85 23.99 -1.52
CA ASP A 70 15.17 23.74 -0.95
C ASP A 70 15.40 22.21 -0.87
N GLU A 71 16.65 21.78 -0.95
CA GLU A 71 17.11 20.39 -0.78
C GLU A 71 18.60 20.38 -0.36
N PHE A 72 19.00 21.39 0.42
CA PHE A 72 20.42 21.69 0.57
C PHE A 72 21.19 20.56 1.23
N PHE A 73 20.69 19.93 2.29
CA PHE A 73 21.45 18.90 3.02
C PHE A 73 21.25 17.50 2.44
N ALA A 74 20.03 17.16 2.02
CA ALA A 74 19.72 15.83 1.48
C ALA A 74 18.66 15.87 0.36
N GLU A 75 18.84 15.00 -0.64
CA GLU A 75 18.11 14.97 -1.91
C GLU A 75 16.63 14.63 -1.72
N ARG A 76 15.76 15.45 -2.30
CA ARG A 76 14.29 15.31 -2.17
C ARG A 76 13.77 13.96 -2.67
N GLU A 77 14.41 13.35 -3.67
CA GLU A 77 14.04 12.05 -4.25
C GLU A 77 14.00 10.92 -3.23
N ASN A 78 14.79 11.00 -2.15
CA ASN A 78 14.83 9.99 -1.08
C ASN A 78 13.47 9.79 -0.39
N LEU A 79 12.58 10.81 -0.39
CA LEU A 79 11.23 10.69 0.14
C LEU A 79 10.50 9.45 -0.41
N LEU A 80 10.71 9.13 -1.69
CA LEU A 80 9.98 8.09 -2.42
C LEU A 80 10.74 6.77 -2.54
N THR A 81 11.97 6.69 -2.00
CA THR A 81 12.75 5.44 -1.97
C THR A 81 11.98 4.36 -1.21
N PRO A 82 11.67 3.19 -1.80
CA PRO A 82 10.80 2.19 -1.15
C PRO A 82 11.39 1.58 0.13
N ALA A 83 12.72 1.40 0.17
CA ALA A 83 13.43 0.86 1.31
C ALA A 83 13.35 1.80 2.54
N PRO A 84 13.41 1.27 3.78
CA PRO A 84 13.59 2.08 4.99
C PRO A 84 14.82 2.98 4.88
N ALA A 85 14.84 4.08 5.63
CA ALA A 85 15.98 4.99 5.65
C ALA A 85 17.20 4.38 6.33
N VAL A 86 18.38 4.53 5.75
CA VAL A 86 19.65 4.07 6.31
C VAL A 86 20.35 5.21 7.06
N PHE A 87 20.95 4.89 8.20
CA PHE A 87 21.79 5.83 8.95
C PHE A 87 23.17 5.23 9.19
N ASP A 88 24.16 5.84 8.57
CA ASP A 88 25.58 5.61 8.85
C ASP A 88 26.05 6.72 9.80
N PRO A 89 26.47 6.43 11.06
CA PRO A 89 26.92 7.44 12.01
C PRO A 89 28.27 8.09 11.66
N GLU A 90 29.07 7.49 10.80
CA GLU A 90 30.39 7.99 10.38
C GLU A 90 30.37 8.69 9.00
N HIS A 91 29.31 8.54 8.22
CA HIS A 91 29.22 9.20 6.91
C HIS A 91 28.95 10.72 7.02
N PHE A 92 29.92 11.53 6.57
CA PHE A 92 29.84 12.99 6.50
C PHE A 92 30.31 13.48 5.14
N GLY A 93 29.64 14.51 4.61
CA GLY A 93 30.02 15.21 3.38
C GLY A 93 30.30 16.70 3.64
N HIS A 94 30.60 17.46 2.58
CA HIS A 94 30.95 18.88 2.68
C HIS A 94 29.85 19.77 3.28
N LYS A 95 28.60 19.29 3.34
CA LYS A 95 27.46 20.01 3.93
C LYS A 95 27.15 19.57 5.37
N GLY A 96 27.87 18.60 5.92
CA GLY A 96 27.61 18.04 7.26
C GLY A 96 27.24 16.56 7.20
N LYS A 97 26.31 16.15 8.06
CA LYS A 97 25.84 14.76 8.13
C LYS A 97 25.09 14.41 6.84
N VAL A 98 25.42 13.28 6.23
CA VAL A 98 24.63 12.76 5.10
C VAL A 98 23.44 11.99 5.67
N MET A 99 22.23 12.35 5.26
CA MET A 99 20.97 11.78 5.73
C MET A 99 20.23 11.12 4.57
N ASP A 100 19.66 9.94 4.80
CA ASP A 100 18.80 9.25 3.85
C ASP A 100 17.36 9.79 3.95
N GLY A 101 17.13 10.94 3.30
CA GLY A 101 15.87 11.67 3.30
C GLY A 101 15.97 12.96 2.49
N TRP A 102 14.95 13.81 2.62
CA TRP A 102 14.96 15.20 2.19
C TRP A 102 15.27 16.08 3.40
N GLU A 103 16.25 16.98 3.31
CA GLU A 103 16.58 17.93 4.40
C GLU A 103 16.97 19.30 3.84
N THR A 104 16.36 20.35 4.40
CA THR A 104 16.46 21.73 3.91
C THR A 104 17.29 22.62 4.83
N ARG A 105 17.68 23.81 4.32
CA ARG A 105 18.36 24.81 5.13
C ARG A 105 17.50 25.27 6.30
N ARG A 106 18.11 25.40 7.48
CA ARG A 106 17.51 26.08 8.63
C ARG A 106 17.01 27.47 8.23
N ARG A 107 15.71 27.69 8.29
CA ARG A 107 15.08 28.96 7.91
C ARG A 107 15.35 30.00 9.00
N ARG A 108 15.47 31.25 8.56
CA ARG A 108 15.76 32.41 9.41
C ARG A 108 14.89 33.56 8.94
N GLY A 109 14.49 34.42 9.87
CA GLY A 109 13.74 35.61 9.52
C GLY A 109 14.60 36.65 8.79
N ALA A 110 13.93 37.58 8.11
CA ALA A 110 14.54 38.46 7.11
C ALA A 110 15.56 39.49 7.65
N SER A 111 15.73 39.66 8.97
CA SER A 111 16.66 40.66 9.51
C SER A 111 17.11 40.36 10.94
N ALA A 112 18.16 41.04 11.42
CA ALA A 112 18.58 40.98 12.82
C ALA A 112 17.50 41.46 13.82
N ARG A 113 16.51 42.25 13.39
CA ARG A 113 15.35 42.67 14.21
C ARG A 113 14.22 41.65 14.22
N THR A 114 14.20 40.77 13.22
CA THR A 114 13.20 39.72 13.01
C THR A 114 13.95 38.44 12.63
N PRO A 115 14.71 37.82 13.56
CA PRO A 115 15.64 36.73 13.24
C PRO A 115 14.97 35.36 13.10
N HIS A 116 13.71 35.24 13.54
CA HIS A 116 12.91 34.02 13.46
C HIS A 116 12.06 34.00 12.18
N PRO A 117 11.80 32.82 11.58
CA PRO A 117 10.82 32.66 10.51
C PRO A 117 9.44 33.23 10.90
N ALA A 118 8.65 33.61 9.91
CA ALA A 118 7.23 33.92 10.08
C ALA A 118 6.43 32.65 10.46
N ASP A 119 5.18 32.81 10.88
CA ASP A 119 4.36 31.65 11.25
C ASP A 119 3.94 30.81 10.03
N ASP A 120 3.81 31.42 8.86
CA ASP A 120 3.46 30.82 7.57
C ASP A 120 4.66 30.37 6.73
N ASP A 121 5.89 30.68 7.16
CA ASP A 121 7.12 30.19 6.56
C ASP A 121 7.18 28.66 6.58
N HIS A 122 7.44 28.05 5.43
CA HIS A 122 7.62 26.61 5.25
C HIS A 122 8.48 26.29 4.02
N ASP A 123 9.11 25.12 4.03
CA ASP A 123 9.65 24.48 2.83
C ASP A 123 8.65 23.47 2.26
N TRP A 124 8.64 23.29 0.94
CA TRP A 124 7.68 22.46 0.23
C TRP A 124 8.33 21.55 -0.81
N ALA A 125 7.69 20.40 -1.03
CA ALA A 125 7.99 19.47 -2.11
C ALA A 125 6.70 19.10 -2.88
N LEU A 126 6.73 19.26 -4.20
CA LEU A 126 5.69 18.80 -5.11
C LEU A 126 5.98 17.36 -5.56
N VAL A 127 5.00 16.48 -5.36
CA VAL A 127 5.10 15.05 -5.64
C VAL A 127 4.05 14.66 -6.66
N ARG A 128 4.46 14.07 -7.79
CA ARG A 128 3.56 13.37 -8.71
C ARG A 128 3.43 11.92 -8.26
N LEU A 129 2.20 11.46 -8.05
CA LEU A 129 1.91 10.06 -7.74
C LEU A 129 2.30 9.15 -8.92
N GLY A 130 2.76 7.95 -8.61
CA GLY A 130 3.03 6.92 -9.62
C GLY A 130 1.74 6.31 -10.14
N ALA A 131 0.81 6.03 -9.21
CA ALA A 131 -0.53 5.59 -9.51
C ALA A 131 -1.56 6.61 -8.97
N PRO A 132 -2.22 7.41 -9.82
CA PRO A 132 -3.31 8.28 -9.41
C PRO A 132 -4.44 7.52 -8.71
N GLY A 133 -5.02 8.09 -7.67
CA GLY A 133 -5.91 7.34 -6.79
C GLY A 133 -6.55 8.16 -5.68
N ILE A 134 -7.38 7.49 -4.87
CA ILE A 134 -8.01 8.04 -3.68
C ILE A 134 -7.09 7.78 -2.50
N VAL A 135 -6.59 8.84 -1.85
CA VAL A 135 -5.71 8.74 -0.69
C VAL A 135 -6.53 8.35 0.54
N ARG A 136 -6.09 7.34 1.28
CA ARG A 136 -6.75 6.83 2.52
C ARG A 136 -5.92 7.09 3.77
N GLY A 137 -4.60 7.20 3.61
CA GLY A 137 -3.72 7.64 4.66
C GLY A 137 -2.34 8.01 4.15
N ILE A 138 -1.61 8.75 4.96
CA ILE A 138 -0.27 9.25 4.64
C ILE A 138 0.63 8.94 5.83
N VAL A 139 1.86 8.47 5.57
CA VAL A 139 2.92 8.43 6.58
C VAL A 139 4.00 9.42 6.19
N VAL A 140 4.29 10.35 7.10
CA VAL A 140 5.47 11.22 7.04
C VAL A 140 6.48 10.67 8.04
N ASP A 141 7.44 9.92 7.51
CA ASP A 141 8.47 9.24 8.31
C ASP A 141 9.66 10.19 8.55
N THR A 142 9.99 10.41 9.82
CA THR A 142 11.12 11.22 10.27
C THR A 142 12.28 10.35 10.79
N ALA A 143 12.39 9.09 10.35
CA ALA A 143 13.50 8.19 10.66
C ALA A 143 14.85 8.91 10.61
N HIS A 144 15.69 8.66 11.61
CA HIS A 144 16.99 9.30 11.86
C HIS A 144 17.02 10.83 12.06
N PHE A 145 15.99 11.58 11.65
CA PHE A 145 15.78 12.99 11.98
C PHE A 145 15.31 13.12 13.44
N ARG A 146 16.23 12.97 14.39
CA ARG A 146 15.94 12.86 15.84
C ARG A 146 15.60 14.20 16.50
N GLY A 147 16.22 15.30 16.04
CA GLY A 147 16.01 16.68 16.54
C GLY A 147 16.03 17.77 15.46
N ASN A 148 16.21 17.37 14.19
CA ASN A 148 16.21 18.21 12.99
C ASN A 148 15.05 17.88 12.03
N TYR A 149 14.03 17.15 12.53
CA TYR A 149 12.76 16.97 11.86
C TYR A 149 11.92 18.27 11.93
N PRO A 150 10.97 18.50 11.02
CA PRO A 150 10.13 19.69 11.07
C PRO A 150 9.16 19.64 12.25
N ARG A 151 8.90 20.78 12.90
CA ARG A 151 8.03 20.84 14.09
C ARG A 151 6.59 20.41 13.79
N SER A 152 6.14 20.71 12.59
CA SER A 152 4.82 20.33 12.06
C SER A 152 4.88 20.17 10.55
N VAL A 153 3.97 19.38 10.00
CA VAL A 153 3.81 19.19 8.55
C VAL A 153 2.38 19.46 8.14
N SER A 154 2.18 19.83 6.88
CA SER A 154 0.86 19.78 6.23
C SER A 154 0.99 19.13 4.86
N VAL A 155 -0.07 18.45 4.43
CA VAL A 155 -0.11 17.80 3.11
C VAL A 155 -1.38 18.19 2.39
N GLN A 156 -1.21 18.67 1.16
CA GLN A 156 -2.29 19.02 0.24
C GLN A 156 -2.20 18.15 -1.00
N ALA A 157 -3.29 18.01 -1.74
CA ALA A 157 -3.33 17.26 -2.99
C ALA A 157 -4.22 17.93 -4.04
N THR A 158 -3.93 17.66 -5.31
CA THR A 158 -4.68 18.20 -6.45
C THR A 158 -4.75 17.19 -7.62
N SER A 159 -5.63 17.48 -8.58
CA SER A 159 -5.85 16.70 -9.79
C SER A 159 -5.73 17.59 -11.02
N VAL A 160 -4.52 17.63 -11.59
CA VAL A 160 -4.20 18.40 -12.80
C VAL A 160 -3.92 17.42 -13.95
N PRO A 161 -4.63 17.52 -15.11
CA PRO A 161 -4.43 16.64 -16.24
C PRO A 161 -3.05 16.76 -16.91
N GLY A 162 -2.64 15.70 -17.62
CA GLY A 162 -1.42 15.71 -18.44
C GLY A 162 -0.14 15.66 -17.61
N SER A 163 0.82 16.52 -17.95
CA SER A 163 2.15 16.58 -17.35
C SER A 163 2.48 18.05 -17.01
N PRO A 164 1.82 18.63 -15.99
CA PRO A 164 2.04 20.02 -15.62
C PRO A 164 3.48 20.26 -15.13
N SER A 165 4.01 21.44 -15.41
CA SER A 165 5.28 21.90 -14.86
C SER A 165 5.13 22.29 -13.38
N PRO A 166 6.23 22.50 -12.64
CA PRO A 166 6.19 23.08 -11.31
C PRO A 166 5.47 24.42 -11.25
N ASP A 167 5.68 25.29 -12.24
CA ASP A 167 5.07 26.62 -12.29
C ASP A 167 3.55 26.52 -12.50
N ASP A 168 3.10 25.59 -13.36
CA ASP A 168 1.67 25.32 -13.55
C ASP A 168 1.00 24.84 -12.25
N LEU A 169 1.69 24.03 -11.43
CA LEU A 169 1.17 23.51 -10.16
C LEU A 169 1.22 24.51 -9.00
N LEU A 170 2.00 25.59 -9.14
CA LEU A 170 2.14 26.67 -8.17
C LEU A 170 1.29 27.90 -8.54
N ALA A 171 0.63 27.89 -9.70
CA ALA A 171 -0.27 28.95 -10.13
C ALA A 171 -1.46 29.12 -9.16
N ASP A 172 -1.92 30.36 -9.00
CA ASP A 172 -2.96 30.74 -8.02
C ASP A 172 -4.33 30.11 -8.32
N ASP A 173 -4.57 29.63 -9.54
CA ASP A 173 -5.80 28.95 -9.96
C ASP A 173 -5.81 27.43 -9.71
N VAL A 174 -4.70 26.84 -9.26
CA VAL A 174 -4.65 25.43 -8.87
C VAL A 174 -5.24 25.23 -7.48
N GLU A 175 -6.44 24.67 -7.43
CA GLU A 175 -7.08 24.29 -6.17
C GLU A 175 -6.35 23.12 -5.49
N TRP A 176 -5.87 23.36 -4.27
CA TRP A 176 -5.16 22.40 -3.43
C TRP A 176 -6.04 21.95 -2.25
N THR A 177 -6.55 20.73 -2.29
CA THR A 177 -7.33 20.14 -1.19
C THR A 177 -6.40 19.74 -0.04
N THR A 178 -6.63 20.25 1.17
CA THR A 178 -5.84 19.87 2.35
C THR A 178 -6.23 18.46 2.84
N LEU A 179 -5.27 17.52 2.78
CA LEU A 179 -5.44 16.15 3.27
C LEU A 179 -4.99 16.00 4.72
N VAL A 180 -3.91 16.68 5.09
CA VAL A 180 -3.37 16.76 6.44
C VAL A 180 -3.20 18.23 6.79
N PRO A 181 -3.99 18.80 7.73
CA PRO A 181 -3.79 20.16 8.20
C PRO A 181 -2.44 20.28 8.91
N ARG A 182 -1.97 21.50 9.18
CA ARG A 182 -0.71 21.72 9.90
C ARG A 182 -0.75 21.03 11.26
N THR A 183 0.00 19.93 11.38
CA THR A 183 -0.05 19.01 12.52
C THR A 183 1.36 18.77 13.03
N SER A 184 1.55 18.86 14.35
CA SER A 184 2.83 18.55 14.99
C SER A 184 3.22 17.08 14.78
N VAL A 185 4.52 16.83 14.61
CA VAL A 185 5.08 15.49 14.41
C VAL A 185 6.20 15.22 15.42
N GLY A 186 6.62 13.96 15.52
CA GLY A 186 7.78 13.56 16.33
C GLY A 186 8.99 13.28 15.44
N GLY A 187 10.20 13.48 15.99
CA GLY A 187 11.45 13.03 15.37
C GLY A 187 11.66 11.52 15.49
N HIS A 188 12.34 10.90 14.52
CA HIS A 188 12.55 9.45 14.49
C HIS A 188 11.25 8.65 14.65
N ALA A 189 10.22 9.00 13.87
CA ALA A 189 8.89 8.43 13.99
C ALA A 189 8.16 8.27 12.64
N ALA A 190 7.35 7.22 12.52
CA ALA A 190 6.32 7.11 11.49
C ALA A 190 5.12 7.97 11.88
N ASN A 191 4.99 9.19 11.34
CA ASN A 191 3.85 10.05 11.64
C ASN A 191 2.71 9.75 10.66
N GLY A 192 1.75 8.93 11.08
CA GLY A 192 0.64 8.48 10.24
C GLY A 192 -0.65 9.31 10.41
N PHE A 193 -1.29 9.63 9.29
CA PHE A 193 -2.52 10.42 9.21
C PHE A 193 -3.57 9.67 8.38
N THR A 194 -4.79 9.51 8.91
CA THR A 194 -5.94 9.04 8.12
C THR A 194 -6.47 10.17 7.25
N VAL A 195 -6.87 9.86 6.02
CA VAL A 195 -7.41 10.84 5.06
C VAL A 195 -8.86 10.49 4.72
N ALA A 196 -9.76 11.44 4.95
CA ALA A 196 -11.19 11.28 4.70
C ALA A 196 -11.62 11.62 3.25
N ALA A 197 -10.84 12.44 2.55
CA ALA A 197 -11.14 12.89 1.19
C ALA A 197 -11.33 11.69 0.24
N GLY A 198 -12.50 11.58 -0.38
CA GLY A 198 -12.83 10.44 -1.23
C GLY A 198 -12.53 10.65 -2.72
N GLN A 199 -12.10 11.85 -3.11
CA GLN A 199 -11.78 12.22 -4.49
C GLN A 199 -10.45 11.62 -4.97
N ARG A 200 -10.29 11.50 -6.30
CA ARG A 200 -9.04 11.08 -6.93
C ARG A 200 -8.03 12.22 -6.99
N PHE A 201 -6.77 11.93 -6.68
CA PHE A 201 -5.63 12.84 -6.77
C PHE A 201 -4.55 12.33 -7.74
N THR A 202 -3.71 13.26 -8.21
CA THR A 202 -2.55 13.00 -9.09
C THR A 202 -1.25 13.56 -8.53
N HIS A 203 -1.34 14.67 -7.78
CA HIS A 203 -0.19 15.39 -7.23
C HIS A 203 -0.44 15.73 -5.77
N LEU A 204 0.64 15.74 -4.97
CA LEU A 204 0.67 16.20 -3.57
C LEU A 204 1.64 17.37 -3.43
N ARG A 205 1.37 18.22 -2.44
CA ARG A 205 2.31 19.22 -1.90
C ARG A 205 2.53 18.90 -0.43
N LEU A 206 3.74 18.44 -0.10
CA LEU A 206 4.21 18.20 1.26
C LEU A 206 4.89 19.47 1.76
N ASN A 207 4.43 20.03 2.87
CA ASN A 207 5.01 21.22 3.50
C ASN A 207 5.59 20.85 4.86
N GLN A 208 6.80 21.33 5.14
CA GLN A 208 7.47 21.21 6.42
C GLN A 208 7.67 22.59 7.06
N HIS A 209 7.25 22.73 8.32
CA HIS A 209 7.07 24.03 8.97
C HIS A 209 8.04 24.20 10.15
N PRO A 210 8.97 25.18 10.13
CA PRO A 210 9.33 26.06 9.02
C PRO A 210 10.37 25.49 8.05
N ASP A 211 11.11 24.46 8.51
CA ASP A 211 12.19 23.74 7.83
C ASP A 211 12.43 22.42 8.58
N GLY A 212 13.29 21.56 8.04
CA GLY A 212 13.74 20.33 8.71
C GLY A 212 14.11 19.22 7.74
N GLY A 213 14.01 17.98 8.21
CA GLY A 213 14.21 16.78 7.41
C GLY A 213 13.14 15.70 7.60
N ILE A 214 12.81 15.03 6.50
CA ILE A 214 11.83 13.94 6.39
C ILE A 214 12.50 12.80 5.63
N ALA A 215 12.48 11.60 6.20
CA ALA A 215 13.13 10.43 5.64
C ALA A 215 12.35 9.81 4.48
N ARG A 216 11.04 9.57 4.68
CA ARG A 216 10.15 8.97 3.68
C ARG A 216 8.76 9.61 3.70
N LEU A 217 8.14 9.62 2.53
CA LEU A 217 6.71 9.83 2.35
C LEU A 217 6.09 8.51 1.86
N ARG A 218 4.97 8.10 2.44
CA ARG A 218 4.12 7.01 1.96
C ARG A 218 2.69 7.52 1.81
N VAL A 219 2.04 7.20 0.70
CA VAL A 219 0.70 7.69 0.36
C VAL A 219 -0.20 6.50 0.08
N HIS A 220 -0.78 5.94 1.13
CA HIS A 220 -1.58 4.72 1.05
C HIS A 220 -2.98 5.00 0.51
N GLY A 221 -3.41 4.25 -0.51
CA GLY A 221 -4.69 4.51 -1.14
C GLY A 221 -5.20 3.48 -2.15
N ASP A 222 -6.31 3.85 -2.79
CA ASP A 222 -6.97 3.11 -3.86
C ASP A 222 -6.54 3.66 -5.22
N VAL A 223 -5.82 2.86 -6.03
CA VAL A 223 -5.53 3.24 -7.42
C VAL A 223 -6.82 3.38 -8.22
N VAL A 224 -6.95 4.48 -8.97
CA VAL A 224 -8.07 4.76 -9.88
C VAL A 224 -7.49 5.12 -11.26
N PRO A 225 -7.28 4.11 -12.14
CA PRO A 225 -6.72 4.33 -13.47
C PRO A 225 -7.70 5.11 -14.36
N ASP A 226 -7.18 5.69 -15.44
CA ASP A 226 -8.00 6.35 -16.45
C ASP A 226 -8.79 5.31 -17.27
N PRO A 227 -10.14 5.32 -17.22
CA PRO A 227 -10.97 4.38 -17.98
C PRO A 227 -10.83 4.55 -19.50
N ALA A 228 -10.56 5.75 -20.00
CA ALA A 228 -10.37 6.00 -21.43
C ALA A 228 -9.04 5.42 -21.93
N TRP A 229 -7.99 5.48 -21.11
CA TRP A 229 -6.71 4.82 -21.38
C TRP A 229 -6.87 3.30 -21.45
N LEU A 230 -7.52 2.68 -20.46
CA LEU A 230 -7.76 1.23 -20.45
C LEU A 230 -8.65 0.77 -21.62
N ALA A 231 -9.66 1.57 -21.99
CA ALA A 231 -10.49 1.30 -23.17
C ALA A 231 -9.69 1.40 -24.48
N ALA A 232 -8.75 2.34 -24.60
CA ALA A 232 -7.90 2.49 -25.77
C ALA A 232 -6.87 1.34 -25.93
N LEU A 233 -6.39 0.77 -24.82
CA LEU A 233 -5.57 -0.46 -24.86
C LEU A 233 -6.40 -1.68 -25.32
N GLY A 234 -7.67 -1.74 -24.94
CA GLY A 234 -8.61 -2.82 -25.28
C GLY A 234 -8.32 -4.13 -24.52
N THR A 235 -7.09 -4.64 -24.60
CA THR A 235 -6.57 -5.75 -23.78
C THR A 235 -5.37 -5.28 -22.97
N PHE A 236 -5.43 -5.44 -21.65
CA PHE A 236 -4.40 -4.98 -20.71
C PHE A 236 -4.26 -5.94 -19.52
N ASP A 237 -3.24 -5.77 -18.68
CA ASP A 237 -3.05 -6.59 -17.47
C ASP A 237 -4.02 -6.17 -16.36
N LEU A 238 -5.01 -7.04 -16.12
CA LEU A 238 -6.09 -6.91 -15.15
C LEU A 238 -5.61 -7.07 -13.69
N ALA A 239 -4.46 -7.72 -13.48
CA ALA A 239 -3.84 -7.91 -12.18
C ALA A 239 -2.89 -6.76 -11.80
N ALA A 240 -2.38 -6.02 -12.78
CA ALA A 240 -1.38 -4.97 -12.56
C ALA A 240 -1.86 -3.93 -11.53
N LEU A 241 -0.97 -3.62 -10.59
CA LEU A 241 -1.23 -2.65 -9.53
C LEU A 241 -1.50 -1.24 -10.08
N GLU A 242 -0.77 -0.82 -11.12
CA GLU A 242 -0.98 0.47 -11.80
C GLU A 242 -2.35 0.57 -12.50
N ASN A 243 -2.94 -0.58 -12.87
CA ASN A 243 -4.30 -0.66 -13.40
C ASN A 243 -5.37 -0.87 -12.30
N GLY A 244 -5.00 -0.87 -11.02
CA GLY A 244 -5.92 -1.02 -9.90
C GLY A 244 -6.14 -2.45 -9.40
N GLY A 245 -5.42 -3.44 -9.96
CA GLY A 245 -5.34 -4.78 -9.39
C GLY A 245 -4.64 -4.79 -8.03
N ARG A 246 -4.94 -5.78 -7.19
CA ARG A 246 -4.52 -5.83 -5.77
C ARG A 246 -4.22 -7.25 -5.33
N VAL A 247 -3.27 -7.41 -4.42
CA VAL A 247 -3.17 -8.61 -3.59
C VAL A 247 -4.13 -8.45 -2.41
N GLU A 248 -4.96 -9.45 -2.17
CA GLU A 248 -5.84 -9.50 -1.00
C GLU A 248 -5.18 -10.24 0.16
N ASP A 249 -4.61 -11.41 -0.12
CA ASP A 249 -4.01 -12.27 0.90
C ASP A 249 -2.98 -13.24 0.29
N ALA A 250 -2.09 -13.78 1.11
CA ALA A 250 -1.09 -14.76 0.73
C ALA A 250 -0.76 -15.70 1.89
N SER A 251 -0.48 -16.97 1.58
CA SER A 251 -0.19 -18.01 2.58
C SER A 251 1.08 -17.73 3.40
N ASP A 252 2.05 -17.05 2.81
CA ASP A 252 3.33 -16.70 3.42
C ASP A 252 3.78 -15.31 2.94
N ARG A 253 4.41 -14.57 3.84
CA ARG A 253 4.89 -13.19 3.65
C ARG A 253 6.33 -13.02 4.18
N PHE A 254 7.11 -14.10 4.26
CA PHE A 254 8.34 -14.13 5.06
C PHE A 254 9.54 -13.48 4.39
N TYR A 255 9.85 -13.81 3.12
CA TYR A 255 11.04 -13.28 2.44
C TYR A 255 10.77 -12.01 1.64
N SER A 256 9.66 -11.95 0.91
CA SER A 256 9.28 -10.74 0.17
C SER A 256 7.76 -10.58 0.03
N PRO A 257 7.24 -9.36 -0.21
CA PRO A 257 5.81 -9.11 -0.27
C PRO A 257 5.16 -9.71 -1.52
N ALA A 258 4.00 -10.35 -1.36
CA ALA A 258 3.19 -10.85 -2.48
C ALA A 258 2.81 -9.75 -3.50
N THR A 259 2.68 -8.49 -3.07
CA THR A 259 2.39 -7.34 -3.95
C THR A 259 3.44 -7.11 -5.03
N ASN A 260 4.68 -7.58 -4.85
CA ASN A 260 5.72 -7.53 -5.87
C ASN A 260 5.30 -8.22 -7.18
N THR A 261 4.47 -9.27 -7.12
CA THR A 261 4.02 -10.05 -8.28
C THR A 261 3.18 -9.26 -9.29
N ILE A 262 2.58 -8.14 -8.87
CA ILE A 262 1.74 -7.28 -9.71
C ILE A 262 2.36 -5.89 -9.97
N MET A 263 3.60 -5.67 -9.53
CA MET A 263 4.36 -4.43 -9.82
C MET A 263 4.68 -4.31 -11.31
N PRO A 264 4.85 -3.10 -11.87
CA PRO A 264 5.20 -2.92 -13.28
C PRO A 264 6.49 -3.63 -13.72
N GLY A 265 6.62 -3.86 -15.03
CA GLY A 265 7.80 -4.46 -15.66
C GLY A 265 8.07 -5.92 -15.27
N ARG A 266 9.30 -6.39 -15.55
CA ARG A 266 9.82 -7.69 -15.09
C ARG A 266 10.75 -7.48 -13.90
N SER A 267 10.90 -8.50 -13.05
CA SER A 267 11.91 -8.48 -11.98
C SER A 267 13.31 -8.30 -12.54
N ARG A 268 14.15 -7.55 -11.82
CA ARG A 268 15.57 -7.32 -12.14
C ARG A 268 16.49 -8.06 -11.17
N LYS A 269 15.97 -8.43 -10.00
CA LYS A 269 16.62 -9.21 -8.94
C LYS A 269 15.56 -10.07 -8.21
N MET A 270 16.02 -11.01 -7.38
CA MET A 270 15.15 -12.04 -6.78
C MET A 270 14.09 -11.47 -5.82
N ASP A 271 14.48 -10.49 -4.99
CA ASP A 271 13.61 -9.80 -4.03
C ASP A 271 12.64 -8.79 -4.68
N ASP A 272 12.69 -8.61 -6.00
CA ASP A 272 11.63 -7.94 -6.77
C ASP A 272 10.40 -8.85 -7.00
N GLY A 273 10.44 -10.14 -6.61
CA GLY A 273 9.34 -11.11 -6.70
C GLY A 273 8.69 -11.43 -5.34
N TRP A 274 7.87 -12.48 -5.29
CA TRP A 274 7.39 -13.12 -4.06
C TRP A 274 8.13 -14.44 -3.83
N GLU A 275 8.66 -14.64 -2.62
CA GLU A 275 9.29 -15.88 -2.17
C GLU A 275 8.75 -16.28 -0.79
N THR A 276 8.48 -17.58 -0.62
CA THR A 276 7.96 -18.17 0.62
C THR A 276 9.00 -18.99 1.38
N ARG A 277 8.71 -19.31 2.64
CA ARG A 277 9.50 -20.29 3.38
C ARG A 277 9.38 -21.69 2.76
N ARG A 278 10.50 -22.40 2.68
CA ARG A 278 10.54 -23.81 2.27
C ARG A 278 9.62 -24.66 3.15
N ARG A 279 8.67 -25.36 2.55
CA ARG A 279 7.69 -26.24 3.21
C ARG A 279 8.23 -27.65 3.38
N ARG A 280 7.62 -28.41 4.30
CA ARG A 280 8.00 -29.80 4.65
C ARG A 280 6.79 -30.71 4.85
N ASP A 281 5.61 -30.11 4.92
CA ASP A 281 4.29 -30.73 4.91
C ASP A 281 3.81 -31.00 3.46
N HIS A 282 2.59 -31.50 3.32
CA HIS A 282 1.98 -31.84 2.03
C HIS A 282 1.10 -30.73 1.44
N GLY A 283 1.04 -29.54 2.07
CA GLY A 283 0.31 -28.39 1.56
C GLY A 283 1.03 -27.64 0.44
N ASN A 284 0.48 -26.50 0.07
CA ASN A 284 1.03 -25.60 -0.94
C ASN A 284 0.93 -24.14 -0.50
N ASP A 285 1.69 -23.25 -1.15
CA ASP A 285 1.58 -21.80 -0.97
C ASP A 285 0.70 -21.15 -2.05
N TRP A 286 0.12 -19.99 -1.74
CA TRP A 286 -0.82 -19.29 -2.64
C TRP A 286 -0.86 -17.77 -2.44
N ILE A 287 -1.29 -17.05 -3.48
CA ILE A 287 -1.71 -15.63 -3.41
C ILE A 287 -3.14 -15.50 -3.95
N ARG A 288 -3.95 -14.66 -3.32
CA ARG A 288 -5.24 -14.18 -3.83
C ARG A 288 -5.12 -12.73 -4.28
N TYR A 289 -5.73 -12.44 -5.43
CA TYR A 289 -5.78 -11.14 -6.06
C TYR A 289 -7.22 -10.70 -6.30
N ARG A 290 -7.43 -9.40 -6.23
CA ARG A 290 -8.61 -8.73 -6.80
C ARG A 290 -8.19 -8.01 -8.07
N LEU A 291 -8.91 -8.25 -9.16
CA LEU A 291 -8.73 -7.52 -10.41
C LEU A 291 -9.22 -6.07 -10.25
N VAL A 292 -8.80 -5.20 -11.18
CA VAL A 292 -9.29 -3.81 -11.32
C VAL A 292 -10.80 -3.64 -11.14
N GLU A 293 -11.58 -4.59 -11.70
CA GLU A 293 -13.03 -4.75 -11.63
C GLU A 293 -13.37 -6.12 -12.24
N GLN A 294 -14.66 -6.42 -12.42
CA GLN A 294 -15.10 -7.57 -13.21
C GLN A 294 -14.54 -7.51 -14.64
N ALA A 295 -13.91 -8.59 -15.08
CA ALA A 295 -13.19 -8.61 -16.34
C ALA A 295 -13.17 -10.01 -16.99
N GLU A 296 -13.07 -10.03 -18.31
CA GLU A 296 -12.86 -11.21 -19.14
C GLU A 296 -11.36 -11.45 -19.33
N ILE A 297 -10.81 -12.45 -18.64
CA ILE A 297 -9.42 -12.89 -18.79
C ILE A 297 -9.31 -13.75 -20.05
N ARG A 298 -8.28 -13.55 -20.87
CA ARG A 298 -8.06 -14.28 -22.14
C ARG A 298 -6.69 -14.96 -22.24
N ALA A 299 -5.69 -14.43 -21.53
CA ALA A 299 -4.35 -15.01 -21.45
C ALA A 299 -3.70 -14.67 -20.11
N MET A 300 -2.65 -15.39 -19.74
CA MET A 300 -1.86 -15.10 -18.53
C MET A 300 -0.35 -15.31 -18.75
N GLU A 301 0.45 -14.61 -17.95
CA GLU A 301 1.87 -14.90 -17.77
C GLU A 301 2.18 -15.23 -16.31
N ILE A 302 2.98 -16.27 -16.11
CA ILE A 302 3.61 -16.59 -14.82
C ILE A 302 5.13 -16.51 -15.03
N ASP A 303 5.75 -15.45 -14.51
CA ASP A 303 7.18 -15.21 -14.66
C ASP A 303 7.92 -15.71 -13.41
N THR A 304 9.01 -16.46 -13.58
CA THR A 304 9.92 -16.92 -12.53
C THR A 304 11.31 -16.26 -12.63
N ALA A 305 11.43 -15.16 -13.41
CA ALA A 305 12.67 -14.39 -13.55
C ALA A 305 13.39 -14.14 -12.21
N CYS A 306 14.72 -14.27 -12.25
CA CYS A 306 15.66 -14.18 -11.13
C CYS A 306 15.56 -15.27 -10.05
N LEU A 307 14.56 -16.17 -10.10
CA LEU A 307 14.45 -17.32 -9.20
C LEU A 307 15.01 -18.57 -9.89
N LYS A 308 16.17 -19.06 -9.40
CA LYS A 308 16.97 -20.10 -10.09
C LYS A 308 16.97 -21.46 -9.39
N GLY A 309 17.10 -21.46 -8.06
CA GLY A 309 17.09 -22.67 -7.23
C GLY A 309 15.87 -22.79 -6.33
N ASN A 310 14.99 -21.80 -6.37
CA ASN A 310 13.86 -21.54 -5.47
C ASN A 310 12.60 -21.04 -6.21
N SER A 311 12.58 -21.13 -7.55
CA SER A 311 11.34 -20.91 -8.31
C SER A 311 10.31 -21.98 -7.96
N ALA A 312 9.03 -21.61 -7.91
CA ALA A 312 7.93 -22.57 -7.86
C ALA A 312 8.09 -23.66 -8.93
N GLY A 313 7.99 -24.93 -8.56
CA GLY A 313 8.15 -26.05 -9.50
C GLY A 313 6.89 -26.30 -10.35
N TRP A 314 5.73 -26.00 -9.80
CA TRP A 314 4.43 -26.08 -10.47
C TRP A 314 3.53 -24.96 -9.98
N ALA A 315 2.59 -24.52 -10.82
CA ALA A 315 1.51 -23.63 -10.43
C ALA A 315 0.15 -24.09 -10.98
N ALA A 316 -0.93 -23.74 -10.28
CA ALA A 316 -2.30 -23.78 -10.77
C ALA A 316 -2.93 -22.39 -10.58
N VAL A 317 -3.91 -22.03 -11.42
CA VAL A 317 -4.63 -20.76 -11.32
C VAL A 317 -6.13 -21.02 -11.34
N SER A 318 -6.83 -20.44 -10.37
CA SER A 318 -8.29 -20.48 -10.26
C SER A 318 -8.87 -19.08 -10.14
N VAL A 319 -10.11 -18.91 -10.55
CA VAL A 319 -10.81 -17.61 -10.54
C VAL A 319 -12.17 -17.70 -9.89
N ARG A 320 -12.70 -16.54 -9.50
CA ARG A 320 -14.03 -16.40 -8.91
C ARG A 320 -14.65 -15.05 -9.29
N ASP A 321 -15.96 -15.05 -9.53
CA ASP A 321 -16.77 -13.84 -9.70
C ASP A 321 -17.78 -13.73 -8.54
N THR A 322 -17.42 -12.97 -7.51
CA THR A 322 -18.32 -12.63 -6.39
C THR A 322 -19.06 -11.34 -6.68
N ALA A 323 -20.28 -11.18 -6.16
CA ALA A 323 -20.95 -9.88 -6.21
C ALA A 323 -20.05 -8.80 -5.54
N PRO A 324 -19.99 -7.57 -6.10
CA PRO A 324 -19.14 -6.52 -5.55
C PRO A 324 -19.52 -6.22 -4.09
N HIS A 325 -18.52 -6.14 -3.22
CA HIS A 325 -18.75 -5.92 -1.79
C HIS A 325 -19.25 -4.49 -1.51
N THR A 326 -20.57 -4.32 -1.40
CA THR A 326 -21.21 -3.09 -0.91
C THR A 326 -21.20 -3.05 0.61
N GLY A 327 -20.04 -2.76 1.19
CA GLY A 327 -19.85 -2.58 2.62
C GLY A 327 -18.50 -1.94 2.96
N PRO A 328 -18.35 -1.27 4.12
CA PRO A 328 -17.05 -0.84 4.60
C PRO A 328 -16.18 -2.07 4.86
N ALA A 329 -14.88 -1.97 4.52
CA ALA A 329 -13.95 -3.08 4.65
C ALA A 329 -13.94 -3.62 6.09
N ARG A 330 -14.34 -4.89 6.27
CA ARG A 330 -14.26 -5.55 7.58
C ARG A 330 -12.80 -5.72 7.94
N THR A 331 -12.37 -5.10 9.03
CA THR A 331 -11.07 -5.32 9.67
C THR A 331 -10.91 -6.81 9.97
N THR A 332 -9.99 -7.48 9.28
CA THR A 332 -9.66 -8.88 9.51
C THR A 332 -8.84 -9.01 10.80
N GLY A 333 -9.51 -9.39 11.87
CA GLY A 333 -8.87 -9.80 13.11
C GLY A 333 -9.78 -10.75 13.87
N GLU A 334 -9.55 -12.06 13.69
CA GLU A 334 -9.75 -13.08 14.74
C GLU A 334 -9.22 -14.45 14.27
N ASN A 335 -8.47 -15.12 15.14
CA ASN A 335 -7.90 -16.44 14.90
C ASN A 335 -8.98 -17.52 15.01
N SER A 336 -9.23 -18.28 13.93
CA SER A 336 -9.95 -19.56 14.03
C SER A 336 -8.95 -20.69 14.35
N GLY A 337 -8.78 -20.99 15.63
CA GLY A 337 -8.03 -22.17 16.07
C GLY A 337 -8.72 -23.47 15.63
N GLU A 338 -7.93 -24.40 15.13
CA GLU A 338 -8.38 -25.69 14.62
C GLU A 338 -8.93 -26.59 15.76
N LYS A 339 -10.14 -27.11 15.59
CA LYS A 339 -10.68 -28.20 16.41
C LYS A 339 -11.41 -29.22 15.55
N THR A 340 -10.94 -30.45 15.61
CA THR A 340 -11.56 -31.62 15.00
C THR A 340 -12.78 -32.08 15.82
N GLY A 341 -13.84 -32.54 15.14
CA GLY A 341 -15.04 -33.07 15.78
C GLY A 341 -16.06 -33.54 14.76
N SER A 342 -16.38 -34.83 14.78
CA SER A 342 -17.37 -35.47 13.91
C SER A 342 -18.80 -35.32 14.45
N GLY A 343 -19.77 -35.07 13.57
CA GLY A 343 -21.20 -35.17 13.88
C GLY A 343 -22.05 -34.95 12.64
N SER A 344 -22.99 -35.85 12.37
CA SER A 344 -24.00 -35.68 11.32
C SER A 344 -25.22 -34.94 11.85
N ASP A 345 -25.83 -34.11 11.02
CA ASP A 345 -27.24 -34.17 10.59
C ASP A 345 -27.59 -32.83 9.91
N GLY A 346 -28.48 -32.86 8.92
CA GLY A 346 -28.82 -31.67 8.13
C GLY A 346 -30.14 -31.04 8.54
N ASP A 347 -30.32 -29.75 8.25
CA ASP A 347 -31.46 -29.27 7.44
C ASP A 347 -31.27 -27.81 6.96
N THR A 348 -32.02 -27.44 5.92
CA THR A 348 -32.40 -26.10 5.44
C THR A 348 -31.35 -25.15 4.86
N ALA A 349 -31.64 -24.75 3.63
CA ALA A 349 -30.89 -23.76 2.86
C ALA A 349 -31.13 -22.31 3.33
N ALA A 350 -30.04 -21.54 3.41
CA ALA A 350 -30.04 -20.08 3.27
C ALA A 350 -28.90 -19.71 2.30
N GLY A 351 -29.20 -18.94 1.25
CA GLY A 351 -28.35 -18.86 0.06
C GLY A 351 -26.99 -18.18 0.27
N THR A 352 -25.91 -18.97 0.15
CA THR A 352 -24.52 -18.49 0.05
C THR A 352 -24.23 -17.95 -1.35
N HIS A 353 -24.49 -16.66 -1.58
CA HIS A 353 -24.03 -15.97 -2.79
C HIS A 353 -22.53 -15.61 -2.71
N GLY A 354 -21.68 -16.63 -2.77
CA GLY A 354 -20.25 -16.51 -3.00
C GLY A 354 -19.79 -17.65 -3.90
N GLY A 355 -19.39 -17.33 -5.13
CA GLY A 355 -19.09 -18.32 -6.16
C GLY A 355 -17.99 -19.33 -5.76
N GLU A 356 -18.05 -20.52 -6.35
CA GLU A 356 -16.99 -21.52 -6.22
C GLU A 356 -15.75 -21.08 -7.02
N TRP A 357 -14.56 -21.52 -6.59
CA TRP A 357 -13.32 -21.27 -7.35
C TRP A 357 -13.27 -22.19 -8.56
N THR A 358 -13.23 -21.63 -9.77
CA THR A 358 -13.11 -22.38 -11.03
C THR A 358 -11.66 -22.40 -11.49
N GLU A 359 -11.08 -23.58 -11.72
CA GLU A 359 -9.72 -23.72 -12.26
C GLU A 359 -9.66 -23.27 -13.72
N ILE A 360 -8.68 -22.43 -14.07
CA ILE A 360 -8.42 -21.94 -15.43
C ILE A 360 -7.01 -22.28 -15.94
N LEU A 361 -6.11 -22.69 -15.05
CA LEU A 361 -4.84 -23.33 -15.38
C LEU A 361 -4.66 -24.52 -14.41
N PRO A 362 -4.72 -25.78 -14.89
CA PRO A 362 -4.44 -26.94 -14.05
C PRO A 362 -2.97 -26.93 -13.60
N ARG A 363 -2.64 -27.74 -12.59
CA ARG A 363 -1.27 -27.85 -12.05
C ARG A 363 -0.24 -28.11 -13.15
N THR A 364 0.44 -27.05 -13.56
CA THR A 364 1.32 -26.97 -14.72
C THR A 364 2.76 -26.75 -14.26
N ARG A 365 3.71 -27.43 -14.90
CA ARG A 365 5.13 -27.35 -14.54
C ARG A 365 5.70 -25.99 -14.95
N LEU A 366 6.43 -25.36 -14.04
CA LEU A 366 7.22 -24.17 -14.32
C LEU A 366 8.71 -24.54 -14.42
N GLN A 367 9.48 -23.67 -15.07
CA GLN A 367 10.93 -23.70 -15.14
C GLN A 367 11.50 -22.53 -14.34
N PRO A 368 12.74 -22.63 -13.82
CA PRO A 368 13.43 -21.48 -13.22
C PRO A 368 13.72 -20.37 -14.23
N ASP A 369 13.81 -19.12 -13.77
CA ASP A 369 14.23 -17.95 -14.55
C ASP A 369 13.51 -17.75 -15.91
N THR A 370 12.22 -18.09 -15.98
CA THR A 370 11.45 -18.24 -17.23
C THR A 370 10.09 -17.54 -17.17
N ASN A 371 9.67 -16.90 -18.28
CA ASN A 371 8.29 -16.39 -18.44
C ASN A 371 7.43 -17.44 -19.16
N HIS A 372 6.38 -17.91 -18.49
CA HIS A 372 5.45 -18.92 -18.98
C HIS A 372 4.18 -18.24 -19.47
N ARG A 373 3.82 -18.45 -20.74
CA ARG A 373 2.68 -17.82 -21.39
C ARG A 373 1.58 -18.84 -21.66
N PHE A 374 0.35 -18.52 -21.27
CA PHE A 374 -0.80 -19.40 -21.46
C PHE A 374 -1.95 -18.61 -22.10
N LEU A 375 -2.57 -19.19 -23.13
CA LEU A 375 -3.83 -18.73 -23.71
C LEU A 375 -4.96 -19.56 -23.09
N LEU A 376 -6.12 -18.94 -22.85
CA LEU A 376 -7.34 -19.65 -22.47
C LEU A 376 -8.15 -20.01 -23.72
N ASP A 377 -8.75 -21.19 -23.74
CA ASP A 377 -9.58 -21.66 -24.88
C ASP A 377 -10.83 -20.78 -25.08
N ALA A 378 -11.32 -20.16 -24.01
CA ALA A 378 -12.38 -19.16 -24.02
C ALA A 378 -12.12 -18.08 -22.96
N PRO A 379 -12.62 -16.84 -23.14
CA PRO A 379 -12.54 -15.82 -22.10
C PRO A 379 -13.29 -16.24 -20.83
N VAL A 380 -12.69 -15.99 -19.66
CA VAL A 380 -13.31 -16.31 -18.36
C VAL A 380 -13.57 -15.02 -17.58
N THR A 381 -14.83 -14.82 -17.18
CA THR A 381 -15.26 -13.66 -16.39
C THR A 381 -14.94 -13.86 -14.91
N ALA A 382 -14.24 -12.92 -14.30
CA ALA A 382 -13.84 -12.98 -12.89
C ALA A 382 -13.67 -11.59 -12.27
N ARG A 383 -13.58 -11.56 -10.93
CA ARG A 383 -13.12 -10.41 -10.12
C ARG A 383 -11.96 -10.78 -9.21
N GLU A 384 -11.87 -12.04 -8.83
CA GLU A 384 -10.85 -12.57 -7.94
C GLU A 384 -10.09 -13.69 -8.65
N VAL A 385 -8.78 -13.75 -8.40
CA VAL A 385 -7.90 -14.78 -8.95
C VAL A 385 -7.02 -15.31 -7.84
N ARG A 386 -6.75 -16.61 -7.86
CA ARG A 386 -5.86 -17.29 -6.94
C ARG A 386 -4.81 -18.04 -7.75
N ILE A 387 -3.55 -17.86 -7.40
CA ILE A 387 -2.46 -18.72 -7.85
C ILE A 387 -2.00 -19.59 -6.69
N ASP A 388 -1.84 -20.87 -6.95
CA ASP A 388 -1.29 -21.86 -6.03
C ASP A 388 0.05 -22.36 -6.59
N ILE A 389 1.12 -22.28 -5.81
CA ILE A 389 2.46 -22.79 -6.15
C ILE A 389 2.80 -24.03 -5.32
N TYR A 390 3.40 -25.05 -5.94
CA TYR A 390 3.62 -26.35 -5.31
C TYR A 390 5.10 -26.78 -5.25
N PRO A 391 5.60 -27.26 -4.09
CA PRO A 391 5.00 -27.11 -2.75
C PRO A 391 5.17 -25.70 -2.18
N ASP A 392 6.25 -25.02 -2.57
CA ASP A 392 6.68 -23.71 -2.10
C ASP A 392 7.60 -23.07 -3.16
N GLY A 393 8.22 -21.94 -2.83
CA GLY A 393 9.24 -21.28 -3.63
C GLY A 393 8.87 -19.84 -3.93
N GLY A 394 9.00 -19.42 -5.18
CA GLY A 394 8.62 -18.07 -5.57
C GLY A 394 8.19 -17.92 -7.03
N ILE A 395 7.54 -16.78 -7.29
CA ILE A 395 7.25 -16.25 -8.63
C ILE A 395 7.61 -14.76 -8.67
N SER A 396 8.05 -14.29 -9.84
CA SER A 396 8.47 -12.91 -10.05
C SER A 396 7.29 -12.03 -10.44
N ARG A 397 6.42 -12.48 -11.36
CA ARG A 397 5.19 -11.77 -11.76
C ARG A 397 4.03 -12.73 -12.07
N LEU A 398 2.81 -12.24 -11.87
CA LEU A 398 1.58 -12.75 -12.49
C LEU A 398 1.01 -11.64 -13.38
N ARG A 399 0.66 -11.97 -14.62
CA ARG A 399 -0.07 -11.09 -15.56
C ARG A 399 -1.36 -11.77 -16.00
N LEU A 400 -2.45 -11.02 -16.11
CA LEU A 400 -3.74 -11.52 -16.57
C LEU A 400 -4.28 -10.60 -17.65
N PHE A 401 -4.10 -10.98 -18.91
CA PHE A 401 -4.47 -10.14 -20.05
C PHE A 401 -5.93 -10.34 -20.42
N GLY A 402 -6.66 -9.23 -20.46
CA GLY A 402 -8.09 -9.24 -20.76
C GLY A 402 -8.69 -7.84 -20.83
N SER A 403 -10.01 -7.75 -20.73
CA SER A 403 -10.75 -6.47 -20.74
C SER A 403 -11.81 -6.43 -19.65
N LEU A 404 -12.19 -5.23 -19.20
CA LEU A 404 -13.36 -5.06 -18.33
C LEU A 404 -14.65 -5.53 -19.02
N THR A 405 -15.65 -5.96 -18.26
CA THR A 405 -17.03 -6.01 -18.79
C THR A 405 -17.56 -4.59 -19.01
N PRO A 406 -18.59 -4.37 -19.85
CA PRO A 406 -19.17 -3.04 -20.08
C PRO A 406 -19.62 -2.34 -18.78
N GLU A 407 -20.23 -3.08 -17.85
CA GLU A 407 -20.72 -2.59 -16.56
C GLU A 407 -19.56 -2.25 -15.62
N ALA A 408 -18.47 -3.02 -15.67
CA ALA A 408 -17.23 -2.74 -14.95
C ALA A 408 -16.56 -1.46 -15.46
N GLY A 409 -16.48 -1.27 -16.78
CA GLY A 409 -16.01 -0.03 -17.39
C GLY A 409 -16.83 1.18 -16.95
N ALA A 410 -18.16 1.06 -16.93
CA ALA A 410 -19.05 2.11 -16.46
C ALA A 410 -18.85 2.44 -14.96
N ARG A 411 -18.69 1.43 -14.09
CA ARG A 411 -18.38 1.64 -12.65
C ARG A 411 -17.03 2.32 -12.43
N LEU A 412 -15.99 1.92 -13.17
CA LEU A 412 -14.68 2.57 -13.11
C LEU A 412 -14.78 4.04 -13.57
N ALA A 413 -15.52 4.31 -14.65
CA ALA A 413 -15.74 5.66 -15.17
C ALA A 413 -16.60 6.55 -14.25
N ALA A 414 -17.41 5.98 -13.36
CA ALA A 414 -18.02 6.73 -12.25
C ALA A 414 -16.96 7.10 -11.20
N ARG A 415 -16.21 6.13 -10.68
CA ARG A 415 -15.15 6.35 -9.67
C ARG A 415 -14.07 7.33 -10.13
N HIS A 416 -13.71 7.34 -11.41
CA HIS A 416 -12.73 8.27 -11.97
C HIS A 416 -13.25 9.72 -12.05
N ARG A 417 -14.57 9.92 -12.15
CA ARG A 417 -15.20 11.24 -12.29
C ARG A 417 -15.69 11.83 -10.97
N GLU A 418 -15.90 11.04 -9.92
CA GLU A 418 -16.43 11.53 -8.63
C GLU A 418 -15.40 12.39 -7.86
N PRO A 419 -15.65 13.70 -7.66
CA PRO A 419 -15.15 14.38 -6.47
C PRO A 419 -16.05 13.98 -5.31
N ARG A 420 -15.61 13.01 -4.49
CA ARG A 420 -16.31 12.74 -3.23
C ARG A 420 -15.96 13.81 -2.21
N SER A 421 -16.86 14.78 -2.14
CA SER A 421 -17.00 15.81 -1.10
C SER A 421 -16.91 15.25 0.31
#